data_AF-A0A848W6M2-F1
#
_entry.id   AF-A0A848W6M2-F1
#
_cell.length_a   1.000
_cell.length_b   1.000
_cell.length_c   1.000
_cell.angle_alpha   90.00
_cell.angle_beta   90.00
_cell.angle_gamma   90.00
#
_symmetry.space_group_name_H-M   'P 1'
#
loop_
_entity.id
_entity.type
_entity.pdbx_description
1 polymer ?
#
loop_
_entity_poly.entity_id
_entity_poly.type
_entity_poly.pdbx_seq_one_letter_code
_entity_poly.pdbx_strand_id
1 'polypeptide(L)'
;MKKNLAAGLSRRRLFLAAGTFAAAFIQVRAPVVHATSGSDDFVQPDRATPEAYIERAFELRRQAVDRGDQAYGAAVVKDGKIIGQSQSLVVLDGDPTAHAEMSAIRDAARRVGRSGLRGATLYSSSRPCPMCEVAAFWAGIDGFHFGRGIEAGGAPRLCG
;
A
#
# COMPACT_ATOMS: atom_id res chain seq x y z
N MET A 1 10.00 57.13 62.79
CA MET A 1 10.20 55.73 63.24
C MET A 1 9.25 54.83 62.44
N LYS A 2 9.79 53.90 61.62
CA LYS A 2 9.15 52.75 60.93
C LYS A 2 7.96 53.07 59.96
N LYS A 3 8.21 53.17 58.65
CA LYS A 3 8.19 52.13 57.57
C LYS A 3 6.78 51.85 56.95
N ASN A 4 6.57 52.51 55.79
CA ASN A 4 5.96 52.13 54.49
C ASN A 4 5.08 50.86 54.32
N LEU A 5 3.96 50.97 53.59
CA LEU A 5 3.72 50.64 52.16
C LEU A 5 2.19 50.57 51.92
N ALA A 6 1.58 51.49 51.17
CA ALA A 6 1.39 51.53 49.70
C ALA A 6 0.41 50.46 49.14
N ALA A 7 -0.79 50.91 48.73
CA ALA A 7 -1.53 50.39 47.57
C ALA A 7 -2.66 51.37 47.18
N GLY A 8 -2.52 52.02 46.03
CA GLY A 8 -3.53 52.93 45.47
C GLY A 8 -3.41 52.99 43.96
N LEU A 9 -4.36 52.34 43.29
CA LEU A 9 -4.63 52.31 41.84
C LEU A 9 -4.24 53.58 41.07
N SER A 10 -3.75 53.42 39.83
CA SER A 10 -4.50 53.88 38.65
C SER A 10 -3.79 53.56 37.33
N ARG A 11 -4.40 52.62 36.60
CA ARG A 11 -4.66 52.61 35.15
C ARG A 11 -3.87 53.61 34.30
N ARG A 12 -2.97 53.10 33.46
CA ARG A 12 -2.84 53.51 32.05
C ARG A 12 -2.35 52.32 31.24
N ARG A 13 -3.26 51.83 30.39
CA ARG A 13 -3.08 50.69 29.48
C ARG A 13 -1.99 51.05 28.47
N LEU A 14 -0.84 50.39 28.56
CA LEU A 14 0.10 50.31 27.44
C LEU A 14 -0.29 49.07 26.63
N PHE A 15 -0.90 49.29 25.47
CA PHE A 15 -1.21 48.23 24.52
C PHE A 15 0.11 47.72 23.92
N LEU A 16 0.67 46.65 24.50
CA LEU A 16 1.68 45.83 23.84
C LEU A 16 0.94 44.97 22.80
N ALA A 17 1.05 45.33 21.53
CA ALA A 17 0.65 44.46 20.44
C ALA A 17 1.65 43.30 20.36
N ALA A 18 1.42 42.25 21.15
CA ALA A 18 2.07 40.97 20.96
C ALA A 18 1.45 40.31 19.72
N GLY A 19 2.05 40.56 18.55
CA GLY A 19 1.74 39.83 17.34
C GLY A 19 2.10 38.36 17.56
N THR A 20 1.10 37.52 17.82
CA THR A 20 1.23 36.07 17.73
C THR A 20 1.30 35.72 16.25
N PHE A 21 2.50 35.70 15.68
CA PHE A 21 2.78 34.88 14.52
C PHE A 21 2.62 33.42 14.96
N ALA A 22 1.42 32.89 14.82
CA ALA A 22 1.22 31.44 14.82
C ALA A 22 2.01 30.92 13.61
N ALA A 23 3.22 30.41 13.86
CA ALA A 23 3.94 29.66 12.86
C ALA A 23 3.04 28.50 12.44
N ALA A 24 2.42 28.63 11.26
CA ALA A 24 1.76 27.52 10.61
C ALA A 24 2.85 26.47 10.40
N PHE A 25 2.87 25.45 11.26
CA PHE A 25 3.66 24.27 11.05
C PHE A 25 3.11 23.59 9.80
N ILE A 26 3.67 23.97 8.64
CA ILE A 26 3.57 23.16 7.45
C ILE A 26 4.35 21.90 7.80
N GLN A 27 3.64 20.89 8.31
CA GLN A 27 4.16 19.53 8.34
C GLN A 27 4.34 19.10 6.90
N VAL A 28 5.51 19.41 6.34
CA VAL A 28 5.97 18.77 5.12
C VAL A 28 6.09 17.29 5.48
N ARG A 29 5.08 16.52 5.07
CA ARG A 29 5.09 15.06 5.19
C ARG A 29 6.36 14.60 4.47
N ALA A 30 7.30 14.00 5.20
CA ALA A 30 8.51 13.46 4.61
C ALA A 30 8.13 12.58 3.40
N PRO A 31 8.93 12.58 2.31
CA PRO A 31 8.69 11.67 1.22
C PRO A 31 8.59 10.25 1.80
N VAL A 32 7.57 9.50 1.40
CA VAL A 32 7.46 8.08 1.74
C VAL A 32 8.59 7.37 1.01
N VAL A 33 9.77 7.30 1.64
CA VAL A 33 10.91 6.53 1.17
C VAL A 33 10.68 5.11 1.69
N HIS A 34 10.06 4.26 0.87
CA HIS A 34 9.96 2.83 1.18
C HIS A 34 11.23 2.13 0.68
N ALA A 35 11.88 1.39 1.58
CA ALA A 35 13.07 0.61 1.29
C ALA A 35 12.84 -0.28 0.06
N THR A 36 13.66 -0.11 -0.97
CA THR A 36 13.67 -0.97 -2.15
C THR A 36 14.42 -2.25 -1.79
N SER A 37 13.72 -3.19 -1.18
CA SER A 37 14.25 -4.51 -0.92
C SER A 37 13.96 -5.37 -2.16
N GLY A 38 14.96 -6.07 -2.71
CA GLY A 38 14.89 -6.72 -4.03
C GLY A 38 13.84 -7.84 -4.08
N SER A 39 13.75 -8.58 -5.19
CA SER A 39 12.91 -9.80 -5.23
C SER A 39 13.33 -10.87 -4.21
N ASP A 40 14.54 -10.75 -3.68
CA ASP A 40 15.20 -11.76 -2.85
C ASP A 40 14.69 -11.83 -1.41
N ASP A 41 13.86 -10.87 -0.96
CA ASP A 41 13.28 -10.92 0.40
C ASP A 41 12.05 -11.82 0.50
N PHE A 42 11.50 -12.25 -0.65
CA PHE A 42 10.38 -13.16 -0.63
C PHE A 42 10.86 -14.59 -0.54
N VAL A 43 10.21 -15.35 0.34
CA VAL A 43 10.25 -16.81 0.28
C VAL A 43 9.63 -17.22 -1.05
N GLN A 44 10.49 -17.69 -1.95
CA GLN A 44 10.07 -18.23 -3.24
C GLN A 44 9.57 -19.66 -3.04
N PRO A 45 8.55 -20.12 -3.79
CA PRO A 45 8.15 -21.52 -3.75
C PRO A 45 9.25 -22.42 -4.30
N ASP A 46 9.38 -23.64 -3.76
CA ASP A 46 10.37 -24.63 -4.22
C ASP A 46 10.26 -24.97 -5.72
N ARG A 47 9.05 -24.84 -6.27
CA ARG A 47 8.77 -25.02 -7.69
C ARG A 47 8.04 -23.81 -8.24
N ALA A 48 8.51 -23.31 -9.38
CA ALA A 48 7.94 -22.17 -10.08
C ALA A 48 6.69 -22.56 -10.90
N THR A 49 5.62 -22.99 -10.22
CA THR A 49 4.37 -23.42 -10.89
C THR A 49 3.17 -22.52 -10.53
N PRO A 50 2.16 -22.41 -11.41
CA PRO A 50 0.93 -21.66 -11.12
C PRO A 50 0.26 -22.07 -9.80
N GLU A 51 0.27 -23.37 -9.48
CA GLU A 51 -0.28 -23.92 -8.23
C GLU A 51 0.41 -23.31 -7.01
N ALA A 52 1.73 -23.21 -7.04
CA ALA A 52 2.50 -22.67 -5.92
C ALA A 52 2.25 -21.18 -5.72
N TYR A 53 2.12 -20.41 -6.80
CA TYR A 53 1.81 -18.98 -6.71
C TYR A 53 0.37 -18.70 -6.28
N ILE A 54 -0.59 -19.54 -6.71
CA ILE A 54 -1.96 -19.49 -6.21
C ILE A 54 -2.02 -19.86 -4.73
N GLU A 55 -1.30 -20.89 -4.30
CA GLU A 55 -1.24 -21.25 -2.88
C GLU A 55 -0.69 -20.09 -2.05
N ARG A 56 0.33 -19.40 -2.56
CA ARG A 56 0.83 -18.17 -1.93
C ARG A 56 -0.23 -17.08 -1.81
N ALA A 57 -1.06 -16.89 -2.84
CA ALA A 57 -2.19 -15.96 -2.78
C ALA A 57 -3.23 -16.39 -1.71
N PHE A 58 -3.46 -17.70 -1.52
CA PHE A 58 -4.33 -18.23 -0.48
C PHE A 58 -3.74 -18.11 0.94
N GLU A 59 -2.43 -18.23 1.10
CA GLU A 59 -1.73 -17.90 2.36
C GLU A 59 -1.95 -16.43 2.73
N LEU A 60 -1.74 -15.50 1.80
CA LEU A 60 -1.96 -14.07 2.02
C LEU A 60 -3.43 -13.77 2.34
N ARG A 61 -4.37 -14.45 1.68
CA ARG A 61 -5.80 -14.38 2.03
C ARG A 61 -6.07 -14.81 3.47
N ARG A 62 -5.45 -15.89 3.96
CA ARG A 62 -5.61 -16.35 5.35
C ARG A 62 -5.06 -15.29 6.32
N GLN A 63 -3.88 -14.74 6.02
CA GLN A 63 -3.28 -13.66 6.81
C GLN A 63 -4.18 -12.41 6.86
N ALA A 64 -4.85 -12.07 5.75
CA ALA A 64 -5.81 -10.97 5.71
C ALA A 64 -6.92 -11.17 6.75
N VAL A 65 -7.53 -12.36 6.76
CA VAL A 65 -8.61 -12.72 7.68
C VAL A 65 -8.11 -12.72 9.13
N ASP A 66 -6.96 -13.32 9.39
CA ASP A 66 -6.36 -13.39 10.73
C ASP A 66 -6.08 -11.99 11.31
N ARG A 67 -5.85 -11.00 10.44
CA ARG A 67 -5.62 -9.60 10.80
C ARG A 67 -6.90 -8.76 10.78
N GLY A 68 -8.06 -9.34 10.48
CA GLY A 68 -9.34 -8.64 10.44
C GLY A 68 -9.62 -7.84 9.16
N ASP A 69 -8.94 -8.14 8.06
CA ASP A 69 -9.19 -7.57 6.73
C ASP A 69 -10.01 -8.51 5.83
N GLN A 70 -10.32 -8.08 4.62
CA GLN A 70 -11.08 -8.85 3.64
C GLN A 70 -10.28 -10.05 3.13
N ALA A 71 -10.96 -11.17 2.86
CA ALA A 71 -10.34 -12.46 2.53
C ALA A 71 -9.76 -12.54 1.11
N TYR A 72 -8.78 -11.70 0.79
CA TYR A 72 -8.09 -11.65 -0.50
C TYR A 72 -6.57 -11.58 -0.34
N GLY A 73 -5.87 -12.23 -1.27
CA GLY A 73 -4.42 -12.21 -1.40
C GLY A 73 -4.00 -12.31 -2.85
N ALA A 74 -2.83 -11.75 -3.18
CA ALA A 74 -2.28 -11.74 -4.54
C ALA A 74 -0.74 -11.70 -4.55
N ALA A 75 -0.14 -12.24 -5.61
CA ALA A 75 1.28 -12.22 -5.88
C ALA A 75 1.54 -11.87 -7.35
N VAL A 76 2.58 -11.08 -7.62
CA VAL A 76 3.08 -10.73 -8.96
C VAL A 76 4.38 -11.49 -9.18
N VAL A 77 4.44 -12.25 -10.27
CA VAL A 77 5.56 -13.15 -10.58
C VAL A 77 6.17 -12.76 -11.91
N LYS A 78 7.50 -12.77 -11.98
CA LYS A 78 8.25 -12.61 -13.22
C LYS A 78 9.45 -13.55 -13.22
N ASP A 79 9.71 -14.19 -14.37
CA ASP A 79 10.84 -15.10 -14.54
C ASP A 79 10.92 -16.19 -13.44
N GLY A 80 9.75 -16.70 -13.04
CA GLY A 80 9.62 -17.72 -11.99
C GLY A 80 9.87 -17.22 -10.56
N LYS A 81 9.93 -15.90 -10.33
CA LYS A 81 10.13 -15.29 -9.02
C LYS A 81 8.97 -14.37 -8.67
N ILE A 82 8.48 -14.47 -7.45
CA ILE A 82 7.61 -13.45 -6.85
C ILE A 82 8.43 -12.16 -6.76
N ILE A 83 7.93 -11.10 -7.39
CA ILE A 83 8.52 -9.76 -7.38
C ILE A 83 7.68 -8.73 -6.62
N GLY A 84 6.47 -9.11 -6.20
CA GLY A 84 5.64 -8.35 -5.26
C GLY A 84 4.46 -9.18 -4.79
N GLN A 85 3.93 -8.90 -3.60
CA GLN A 85 2.79 -9.64 -3.06
C GLN A 85 2.06 -8.82 -2.00
N SER A 86 0.78 -9.10 -1.79
CA SER A 86 0.01 -8.48 -0.72
C SER A 86 -1.23 -9.29 -0.35
N GLN A 87 -1.63 -9.15 0.91
CA GLN A 87 -3.00 -9.40 1.35
C GLN A 87 -3.88 -8.16 1.11
N SER A 88 -5.20 -8.28 1.31
CA SER A 88 -6.07 -7.10 1.45
C SER A 88 -5.59 -6.23 2.61
N LEU A 89 -5.65 -4.91 2.39
CA LEU A 89 -5.36 -3.88 3.39
C LEU A 89 -6.49 -2.84 3.47
N VAL A 90 -7.67 -3.15 2.93
CA VAL A 90 -8.80 -2.22 2.85
C VAL A 90 -9.25 -1.74 4.22
N VAL A 91 -9.37 -2.66 5.17
CA VAL A 91 -9.81 -2.35 6.53
C VAL A 91 -8.65 -1.79 7.34
N LEU A 92 -7.47 -2.40 7.23
CA LEU A 92 -6.30 -2.06 8.02
C LEU A 92 -5.76 -0.66 7.69
N ASP A 93 -5.72 -0.28 6.41
CA ASP A 93 -5.23 1.03 5.97
C ASP A 93 -6.37 2.06 5.83
N GLY A 94 -7.64 1.64 5.94
CA GLY A 94 -8.79 2.51 5.67
C GLY A 94 -8.85 3.02 4.23
N ASP A 95 -8.23 2.31 3.29
CA ASP A 95 -8.15 2.66 1.86
C ASP A 95 -9.04 1.70 1.04
N PRO A 96 -10.18 2.16 0.48
CA PRO A 96 -11.07 1.32 -0.31
C PRO A 96 -10.40 0.78 -1.60
N THR A 97 -9.24 1.30 -1.99
CA THR A 97 -8.48 0.84 -3.17
C THR A 97 -7.39 -0.17 -2.83
N ALA A 98 -7.12 -0.44 -1.55
CA ALA A 98 -6.04 -1.33 -1.10
C ALA A 98 -6.39 -2.82 -1.20
N HIS A 99 -7.00 -3.20 -2.32
CA HIS A 99 -7.21 -4.58 -2.72
C HIS A 99 -5.87 -5.31 -2.83
N ALA A 100 -5.88 -6.62 -2.61
CA ALA A 100 -4.67 -7.43 -2.64
C ALA A 100 -3.90 -7.28 -3.95
N GLU A 101 -4.58 -7.27 -5.10
CA GLU A 101 -3.94 -7.11 -6.41
C GLU A 101 -3.32 -5.73 -6.59
N MET A 102 -4.05 -4.67 -6.18
CA MET A 102 -3.55 -3.29 -6.25
C MET A 102 -2.29 -3.14 -5.41
N SER A 103 -2.32 -3.63 -4.18
CA SER A 103 -1.20 -3.55 -3.25
C SER A 103 -0.02 -4.41 -3.71
N ALA A 104 -0.26 -5.59 -4.29
CA ALA A 104 0.80 -6.44 -4.86
C ALA A 104 1.47 -5.80 -6.09
N ILE A 105 0.70 -5.16 -6.99
CA ILE A 105 1.24 -4.40 -8.13
C ILE A 105 2.06 -3.21 -7.64
N ARG A 106 1.54 -2.45 -6.65
CA ARG A 106 2.28 -1.34 -6.03
C ARG A 106 3.58 -1.82 -5.39
N ASP A 107 3.55 -2.97 -4.73
CA ASP A 107 4.74 -3.57 -4.11
C ASP A 107 5.77 -3.99 -5.15
N ALA A 108 5.36 -4.71 -6.19
CA ALA A 108 6.24 -5.06 -7.29
C ALA A 108 6.83 -3.82 -7.97
N ALA A 109 6.01 -2.80 -8.24
CA ALA A 109 6.44 -1.55 -8.85
C ALA A 109 7.53 -0.83 -8.04
N ARG A 110 7.43 -0.83 -6.70
CA ARG A 110 8.46 -0.25 -5.83
C ARG A 110 9.78 -1.00 -5.88
N ARG A 111 9.74 -2.32 -6.10
CA ARG A 111 10.92 -3.20 -6.09
C ARG A 111 11.66 -3.21 -7.42
N VAL A 112 10.92 -3.32 -8.54
CA VAL A 112 11.51 -3.50 -9.88
C VAL A 112 11.28 -2.32 -10.82
N GLY A 113 10.57 -1.29 -10.38
CA GLY A 113 10.15 -0.17 -11.21
C GLY A 113 9.05 -0.54 -12.22
N ARG A 114 8.48 0.45 -12.89
CA ARG A 114 7.39 0.24 -13.86
C ARG A 114 7.80 -0.65 -15.03
N SER A 115 8.99 -0.45 -15.59
CA SER A 115 9.50 -1.26 -16.71
C SER A 115 9.72 -2.72 -16.31
N GLY A 116 10.05 -2.97 -15.04
CA GLY A 116 10.25 -4.30 -14.50
C GLY A 116 8.99 -5.17 -14.47
N LEU A 117 7.79 -4.57 -14.49
CA LEU A 117 6.52 -5.30 -14.46
C LEU A 117 6.10 -5.90 -15.81
N ARG A 118 6.67 -5.42 -16.92
CA ARG A 118 6.39 -6.00 -18.24
C ARG A 118 6.80 -7.47 -18.27
N GLY A 119 5.95 -8.34 -18.81
CA GLY A 119 6.20 -9.78 -18.81
C GLY A 119 5.88 -10.48 -17.49
N ALA A 120 5.35 -9.77 -16.49
CA ALA A 120 4.95 -10.39 -15.23
C ALA A 120 3.51 -10.91 -15.29
N THR A 121 3.22 -11.89 -14.44
CA THR A 121 1.91 -12.54 -14.28
C THR A 121 1.38 -12.29 -12.88
N LEU A 122 0.09 -11.95 -12.77
CA LEU A 122 -0.60 -11.76 -11.51
C LEU A 122 -1.33 -13.05 -11.08
N TYR A 123 -1.13 -13.49 -9.85
CA TYR A 123 -1.84 -14.61 -9.24
C TYR A 123 -2.71 -14.09 -8.11
N SER A 124 -4.03 -14.31 -8.17
CA SER A 124 -4.97 -13.83 -7.15
C SER A 124 -5.81 -14.97 -6.55
N SER A 125 -6.13 -14.86 -5.27
CA SER A 125 -6.96 -15.86 -4.56
C SER A 125 -8.40 -15.96 -5.09
N SER A 126 -8.86 -14.95 -5.83
CA SER A 126 -10.15 -14.88 -6.51
C SER A 126 -10.02 -14.07 -7.79
N ARG A 127 -11.05 -14.06 -8.63
CA ARG A 127 -11.04 -13.22 -9.83
C ARG A 127 -10.81 -11.75 -9.44
N PRO A 128 -9.81 -11.07 -10.03
CA PRO A 128 -9.61 -9.63 -9.84
C PRO A 128 -10.86 -8.85 -10.24
N CYS A 129 -11.18 -7.78 -9.50
CA CYS A 129 -12.29 -6.89 -9.87
C CYS A 129 -11.90 -5.97 -11.04
N PRO A 130 -12.86 -5.28 -11.69
CA PRO A 130 -12.57 -4.41 -12.83
C PRO A 130 -11.49 -3.35 -12.57
N MET A 131 -11.44 -2.79 -11.36
CA MET A 131 -10.40 -1.84 -10.96
C MET A 131 -9.00 -2.49 -10.99
N CYS A 132 -8.87 -3.69 -10.41
CA CYS A 132 -7.61 -4.41 -10.35
C CYS A 132 -7.15 -4.89 -11.74
N GLU A 133 -8.07 -5.37 -12.58
CA GLU A 133 -7.76 -5.75 -13.97
C GLU A 133 -7.23 -4.54 -14.76
N VAL A 134 -7.89 -3.37 -14.65
CA VAL A 134 -7.42 -2.14 -15.32
C VAL A 134 -6.07 -1.68 -14.76
N ALA A 135 -5.82 -1.81 -13.46
CA ALA A 135 -4.52 -1.48 -12.89
C ALA A 135 -3.41 -2.41 -13.40
N ALA A 136 -3.68 -3.70 -13.53
CA ALA A 136 -2.75 -4.67 -14.12
C ALA A 136 -2.44 -4.33 -15.58
N PHE A 137 -3.44 -3.90 -16.35
CA PHE A 137 -3.25 -3.39 -17.72
C PHE A 137 -2.29 -2.20 -17.74
N TRP A 138 -2.51 -1.18 -16.91
CA TRP A 138 -1.64 0.01 -16.87
C TRP A 138 -0.22 -0.28 -16.39
N ALA A 139 -0.07 -1.29 -15.53
CA ALA A 139 1.21 -1.80 -15.05
C ALA A 139 1.98 -2.58 -16.14
N GLY A 140 1.30 -3.05 -17.19
CA GLY A 140 1.89 -3.87 -18.24
C GLY A 140 2.05 -5.35 -17.84
N ILE A 141 1.18 -5.85 -16.96
CA ILE A 141 1.07 -7.27 -16.62
C ILE A 141 0.52 -8.03 -17.83
N ASP A 142 1.14 -9.15 -18.19
CA ASP A 142 0.82 -9.90 -19.42
C ASP A 142 -0.39 -10.82 -19.25
N GLY A 143 -0.66 -11.25 -18.02
CA GLY A 143 -1.78 -12.13 -17.72
C GLY A 143 -2.03 -12.31 -16.25
N PHE A 144 -3.15 -12.95 -15.92
CA PHE A 144 -3.46 -13.30 -14.55
C PHE A 144 -4.12 -14.68 -14.43
N HIS A 145 -3.88 -15.32 -13.28
CA HIS A 145 -4.54 -16.56 -12.85
C HIS A 145 -5.26 -16.34 -11.53
N PHE A 146 -6.35 -17.07 -11.31
CA PHE A 146 -7.11 -16.91 -10.08
C PHE A 146 -7.85 -18.14 -9.58
N GLY A 147 -8.16 -18.11 -8.28
CA GLY A 147 -9.02 -19.08 -7.63
C GLY A 147 -8.40 -20.46 -7.47
N ARG A 148 -9.12 -21.36 -6.78
CA ARG A 148 -8.66 -22.73 -6.55
C ARG A 148 -8.51 -23.56 -7.83
N GLY A 149 -9.28 -23.24 -8.86
CA GLY A 149 -9.18 -23.89 -10.17
C GLY A 149 -8.03 -23.36 -11.04
N ILE A 150 -7.28 -22.35 -10.59
CA ILE A 150 -6.18 -21.73 -11.34
C ILE A 150 -6.66 -21.27 -12.73
N GLU A 151 -7.82 -20.63 -12.77
CA GLU A 151 -8.42 -20.15 -14.01
C GLU A 151 -7.53 -19.07 -14.62
N ALA A 152 -7.24 -19.20 -15.92
CA ALA A 152 -6.52 -18.18 -16.66
C ALA A 152 -7.49 -17.09 -17.12
N GLY A 153 -7.31 -15.87 -16.60
CA GLY A 153 -8.10 -14.70 -17.01
C GLY A 153 -7.64 -14.07 -18.33
N GLY A 154 -6.46 -14.46 -18.81
CA GLY A 154 -5.81 -13.88 -19.99
C GLY A 154 -5.20 -12.51 -19.70
N ALA A 155 -4.89 -11.76 -20.76
CA ALA A 155 -4.35 -10.41 -20.65
C ALA A 155 -5.40 -9.45 -20.06
N PRO A 156 -5.04 -8.60 -19.07
CA PRO A 156 -5.94 -7.58 -18.55
C PRO A 156 -6.39 -6.61 -19.65
N ARG A 157 -7.64 -6.13 -19.60
CA ARG A 157 -8.22 -5.27 -20.65
C ARG A 157 -8.74 -3.97 -20.06
N LEU A 158 -8.50 -2.86 -20.77
CA LEU A 158 -9.00 -1.53 -20.38
C LEU A 158 -10.50 -1.35 -20.67
N CYS A 159 -11.01 -2.01 -21.72
CA CYS A 159 -12.42 -2.03 -22.11
C CYS A 159 -12.74 -3.45 -22.61
N GLY A 160 -13.81 -4.04 -22.08
CA GLY A 160 -14.36 -5.31 -22.55
C GLY A 160 -15.10 -5.16 -23.86
#